data_AF-A0A4V1MV99-F1
#
_entry.id   AF-A0A4V1MV99-F1
#
_cell.length_a   1.000
_cell.length_b   1.000
_cell.length_c   1.000
_cell.angle_alpha   90.00
_cell.angle_beta   90.00
_cell.angle_gamma   90.00
#
_symmetry.space_group_name_H-M   'P 1'
#
loop_
_entity.id
_entity.type
_entity.pdbx_description
1 polymer ?
#
loop_
_entity_poly.entity_id
_entity_poly.type
_entity_poly.pdbx_seq_one_letter_code
_entity_poly.pdbx_strand_id
1 'polypeptide(L)'
;MNIPNFKLNFFTFLLPLTVFTKEVGAIMVGGIELDLIAYPFYVFSFFYFLLLKRFNINISEILLFSVLLVIGVLNSIAFDLPLILFFKQFVPILIIFFACKNILINYGINGVFLFYTKLAYFAAIFGLLQFFIKLFFGILILTPYHALFLDSIAKEPSHYVAIVLPALVYLIEKRDFNLKFYVILLSLILTFKITFFFSLGIYFLLRNIKRIKYIVLLAPFVLLTLYYIIINNLDFYERIDGMIAYLNSRDLHDIENLTVFSFATNLELAISNFIRTFGFGVGLGGHETMYKYYFSLSEWDMYYMGINSNSAHSLTIRVISEMGIIGILIYFNLIKGTLKMKNFNFQIISFAALSHFIVKSIKLGGYLDYGTIFFLVIIVLLIQNDKKDRNLYI
;
A
#
# COMPACT_ATOMS: atom_id res chain seq x y z
N MET A 1 16.07 21.65 -16.07
CA MET A 1 16.68 21.55 -14.72
C MET A 1 17.65 20.39 -14.75
N ASN A 2 18.96 20.63 -14.68
CA ASN A 2 19.97 19.57 -14.73
C ASN A 2 19.82 18.69 -13.48
N ILE A 3 19.20 17.53 -13.66
CA ILE A 3 19.24 16.45 -12.67
C ILE A 3 20.71 16.05 -12.59
N PRO A 4 21.39 16.15 -11.44
CA PRO A 4 22.78 15.69 -11.33
C PRO A 4 22.84 14.25 -11.81
N ASN A 5 23.73 13.98 -12.78
CA ASN A 5 23.92 12.73 -13.51
C ASN A 5 23.33 11.49 -12.82
N PHE A 6 22.04 11.21 -13.05
CA PHE A 6 21.43 9.96 -12.62
C PHE A 6 22.07 8.85 -13.46
N LYS A 7 23.06 8.17 -12.88
CA LYS A 7 23.65 6.99 -13.49
C LYS A 7 22.78 5.78 -13.14
N LEU A 8 22.14 5.23 -14.16
CA LEU A 8 21.48 3.94 -14.05
C LEU A 8 22.55 2.90 -13.66
N ASN A 9 22.33 2.23 -12.55
CA ASN A 9 23.17 1.16 -12.05
C ASN A 9 22.28 0.06 -11.46
N PHE A 10 22.90 -1.04 -11.03
CA PHE A 10 22.20 -2.19 -10.46
C PHE A 10 21.17 -1.82 -9.40
N PHE A 11 21.53 -0.98 -8.41
CA PHE A 11 20.62 -0.60 -7.32
C PHE A 11 19.53 0.37 -7.77
N THR A 12 19.87 1.38 -8.57
CA THR A 12 18.89 2.37 -9.05
C THR A 12 17.90 1.80 -10.06
N PHE A 13 18.30 0.72 -10.75
CA PHE A 13 17.44 -0.05 -11.62
C PHE A 13 16.54 -1.02 -10.84
N LEU A 14 17.11 -1.88 -9.99
CA LEU A 14 16.37 -2.96 -9.34
C LEU A 14 15.45 -2.48 -8.22
N LEU A 15 15.84 -1.47 -7.45
CA LEU A 15 15.02 -0.99 -6.33
C LEU A 15 13.59 -0.64 -6.74
N PRO A 16 13.35 0.26 -7.71
CA PRO A 16 12.00 0.58 -8.14
C PRO A 16 11.36 -0.57 -8.95
N LEU A 17 12.15 -1.47 -9.56
CA LEU A 17 11.63 -2.67 -10.21
C LEU A 17 10.93 -3.61 -9.22
N THR A 18 11.43 -3.71 -7.99
CA THR A 18 10.81 -4.58 -6.96
C THR A 18 9.34 -4.26 -6.64
N VAL A 19 8.86 -3.05 -6.97
CA VAL A 19 7.44 -2.69 -6.82
C VAL A 19 6.55 -3.50 -7.77
N PHE A 20 7.11 -3.93 -8.90
CA PHE A 20 6.44 -4.61 -10.02
C PHE A 20 6.73 -6.11 -10.06
N THR A 21 7.59 -6.64 -9.18
CA THR A 21 8.06 -8.03 -9.29
C THR A 21 7.17 -9.04 -8.59
N LYS A 22 6.30 -8.61 -7.67
CA LYS A 22 5.55 -9.54 -6.80
C LYS A 22 4.93 -10.70 -7.58
N GLU A 23 4.10 -10.42 -8.59
CA GLU A 23 3.39 -11.48 -9.32
C GLU A 23 4.27 -12.21 -10.35
N VAL A 24 5.35 -11.57 -10.81
CA VAL A 24 6.25 -12.15 -11.81
C VAL A 24 7.28 -13.08 -11.16
N GLY A 25 7.72 -12.74 -9.94
CA GLY A 25 8.72 -13.47 -9.18
C GLY A 25 8.16 -14.32 -8.04
N ALA A 26 6.86 -14.26 -7.75
CA ALA A 26 6.24 -15.03 -6.69
C ALA A 26 6.29 -16.53 -6.98
N ILE A 27 6.86 -17.28 -6.05
CA ILE A 27 6.71 -18.74 -5.96
C ILE A 27 6.26 -19.14 -4.57
N MET A 28 5.55 -20.26 -4.47
CA MET A 28 5.17 -20.84 -3.19
C MET A 28 6.26 -21.82 -2.74
N VAL A 29 6.97 -21.49 -1.65
CA VAL A 29 7.96 -22.37 -1.01
C VAL A 29 7.50 -22.65 0.42
N GLY A 30 7.15 -23.91 0.71
CA GLY A 30 6.70 -24.30 2.05
C GLY A 30 5.47 -23.53 2.55
N GLY A 31 4.54 -23.19 1.64
CA GLY A 31 3.34 -22.39 1.97
C GLY A 31 3.60 -20.89 2.15
N ILE A 32 4.81 -20.40 1.82
CA ILE A 32 5.16 -18.99 1.83
C ILE A 32 5.30 -18.51 0.39
N GLU A 33 4.56 -17.47 0.04
CA GLU A 33 4.75 -16.74 -1.22
C GLU A 33 6.03 -15.90 -1.11
N LEU A 34 7.04 -16.25 -1.89
CA LEU A 34 8.34 -15.57 -1.93
C LEU A 34 8.55 -14.92 -3.29
N ASP A 35 8.82 -13.62 -3.30
CA ASP A 35 9.27 -12.90 -4.51
C ASP A 35 10.77 -13.15 -4.72
N LEU A 36 11.10 -14.03 -5.67
CA LEU A 36 12.46 -14.43 -6.02
C LEU A 36 13.33 -13.31 -6.60
N ILE A 37 12.74 -12.18 -6.98
CA ILE A 37 13.49 -11.05 -7.51
C ILE A 37 13.74 -10.05 -6.39
N ALA A 38 12.66 -9.59 -5.74
CA ALA A 38 12.77 -8.55 -4.73
C ALA A 38 13.51 -9.02 -3.48
N TYR A 39 13.18 -10.20 -2.95
CA TYR A 39 13.70 -10.62 -1.63
C TYR A 39 15.22 -10.87 -1.70
N PRO A 40 15.76 -11.64 -2.66
CA PRO A 40 17.21 -11.78 -2.80
C PRO A 40 17.91 -10.44 -3.06
N PHE A 41 17.32 -9.55 -3.86
CA PHE A 41 17.87 -8.22 -4.09
C PHE A 41 18.01 -7.41 -2.79
N TYR A 42 16.98 -7.42 -1.94
CA TYR A 42 17.02 -6.70 -0.67
C TYR A 42 18.01 -7.30 0.32
N VAL A 43 18.05 -8.63 0.44
CA VAL A 43 19.01 -9.34 1.30
C VAL A 43 20.44 -9.06 0.83
N PHE A 44 20.72 -9.21 -0.47
CA PHE A 44 22.03 -8.90 -1.04
C PHE A 44 22.42 -7.45 -0.79
N SER A 45 21.51 -6.51 -1.05
CA SER A 45 21.76 -5.07 -0.83
C SER A 45 22.04 -4.76 0.63
N PHE A 46 21.29 -5.36 1.57
CA PHE A 46 21.50 -5.19 3.00
C PHE A 46 22.91 -5.61 3.41
N PHE A 47 23.32 -6.83 3.04
CA PHE A 47 24.66 -7.33 3.35
C PHE A 47 25.77 -6.55 2.62
N TYR A 48 25.54 -6.14 1.37
CA TYR A 48 26.49 -5.31 0.62
C TYR A 48 26.81 -4.00 1.36
N PHE A 49 25.79 -3.26 1.81
CA PHE A 49 26.01 -2.01 2.55
C PHE A 49 26.60 -2.25 3.95
N LEU A 50 26.26 -3.37 4.59
CA LEU A 50 26.81 -3.76 5.88
C LEU A 50 28.32 -4.05 5.76
N LEU A 51 28.73 -4.87 4.80
CA LEU A 51 30.12 -5.26 4.55
C LEU A 51 30.98 -4.05 4.15
N LEU A 52 30.43 -3.13 3.36
CA LEU A 52 31.13 -1.89 2.99
C LEU A 52 31.18 -0.84 4.11
N LYS A 53 30.62 -1.11 5.29
CA LYS A 53 30.48 -0.13 6.40
C LYS A 53 29.83 1.18 5.96
N ARG A 54 28.95 1.13 4.94
CA ARG A 54 28.18 2.27 4.42
C ARG A 54 26.74 2.26 4.94
N PHE A 55 26.52 1.56 6.05
CA PHE A 55 25.21 1.32 6.62
C PHE A 55 24.83 2.47 7.55
N ASN A 56 23.90 3.31 7.11
CA ASN A 56 23.46 4.48 7.86
C ASN A 56 22.23 4.15 8.71
N ILE A 57 22.39 4.12 10.03
CA ILE A 57 21.31 3.90 11.00
C ILE A 57 21.26 5.08 11.96
N ASN A 58 20.06 5.64 12.14
CA ASN A 58 19.82 6.68 13.13
C ASN A 58 19.36 6.06 14.46
N ILE A 59 19.69 6.69 15.60
CA ILE A 59 19.26 6.21 16.93
C ILE A 59 17.73 6.08 17.06
N SER A 60 16.98 6.97 16.41
CA SER A 60 15.51 6.91 16.38
C SER A 60 14.98 5.68 15.65
N GLU A 61 15.70 5.17 14.66
CA GLU A 61 15.33 3.95 13.93
C GLU A 61 15.66 2.73 14.78
N ILE A 62 16.81 2.71 15.46
CA ILE A 62 17.16 1.65 16.43
C ILE A 62 16.08 1.58 17.50
N LEU A 63 15.71 2.73 18.08
CA LEU A 63 14.66 2.81 19.09
C LEU A 63 13.33 2.29 18.54
N LEU A 64 12.91 2.72 17.35
CA LEU A 64 11.66 2.28 16.72
C LEU A 64 11.65 0.75 16.54
N PHE A 65 12.67 0.18 15.91
CA PHE A 65 12.74 -1.27 15.68
C PHE A 65 12.88 -2.06 16.98
N SER A 66 13.57 -1.51 17.99
CA SER A 66 13.68 -2.14 19.31
C SER A 66 12.33 -2.15 20.03
N VAL A 67 11.57 -1.04 19.98
CA VAL A 67 10.22 -0.96 20.54
C VAL A 67 9.29 -1.94 19.83
N LEU A 68 9.32 -2.01 18.49
CA LEU A 68 8.53 -2.97 17.73
C LEU A 68 8.91 -4.42 18.05
N LEU A 69 10.20 -4.71 18.26
CA LEU A 69 10.69 -6.03 18.66
C LEU A 69 10.17 -6.42 20.04
N VAL A 70 10.35 -5.55 21.03
CA VAL A 70 9.93 -5.80 22.41
C VAL A 70 8.41 -5.98 22.49
N ILE A 71 7.65 -5.06 21.89
CA ILE A 71 6.17 -5.16 21.89
C ILE A 71 5.72 -6.41 21.13
N GLY A 72 6.31 -6.72 19.98
CA GLY A 72 5.95 -7.90 19.20
C GLY A 72 6.19 -9.21 19.94
N VAL A 73 7.33 -9.34 20.63
CA VAL A 73 7.65 -10.52 21.45
C VAL A 73 6.72 -10.61 22.66
N LEU A 74 6.53 -9.50 23.39
CA LEU A 74 5.67 -9.49 24.58
C LEU A 74 4.22 -9.82 24.23
N ASN A 75 3.68 -9.25 23.15
CA ASN A 75 2.32 -9.57 22.71
C ASN A 75 2.21 -11.00 22.21
N SER A 76 3.22 -11.52 21.52
CA SER A 76 3.20 -12.93 21.09
C SER A 76 3.13 -13.88 22.28
N ILE A 77 3.84 -13.58 23.37
CA ILE A 77 3.76 -14.35 24.61
C ILE A 77 2.41 -14.15 25.30
N ALA A 78 1.92 -12.91 25.40
CA ALA A 78 0.68 -12.59 26.11
C ALA A 78 -0.58 -13.18 25.46
N PHE A 79 -0.59 -13.32 24.14
CA PHE A 79 -1.73 -13.84 23.37
C PHE A 79 -1.50 -15.26 22.83
N ASP A 80 -0.46 -15.97 23.31
CA ASP A 80 -0.10 -17.32 22.87
C ASP A 80 -0.01 -17.45 21.32
N LEU A 81 0.65 -16.46 20.71
CA LEU A 81 0.88 -16.41 19.27
C LEU A 81 2.23 -17.03 18.93
N PRO A 82 2.32 -17.83 17.85
CA PRO A 82 3.60 -18.37 17.42
C PRO A 82 4.59 -17.26 17.05
N LEU A 83 5.70 -17.16 17.80
CA LEU A 83 6.76 -16.16 17.58
C LEU A 83 7.31 -16.17 16.14
N ILE A 84 7.27 -17.33 15.48
CA ILE A 84 7.68 -17.46 14.08
C ILE A 84 6.87 -16.56 13.14
N LEU A 85 5.58 -16.33 13.41
CA LEU A 85 4.73 -15.45 12.60
C LEU A 85 5.16 -13.99 12.74
N PHE A 86 5.54 -13.57 13.96
CA PHE A 86 6.11 -12.25 14.21
C PHE A 86 7.43 -12.08 13.45
N PHE A 87 8.38 -13.00 13.61
CA PHE A 87 9.69 -12.89 12.94
C PHE A 87 9.60 -12.99 11.41
N LYS A 88 8.63 -13.75 10.89
CA LYS A 88 8.32 -13.83 9.45
C LYS A 88 7.95 -12.46 8.86
N GLN A 89 7.46 -11.51 9.66
CA GLN A 89 7.20 -10.14 9.20
C GLN A 89 8.30 -9.17 9.62
N PHE A 90 8.71 -9.21 10.88
CA PHE A 90 9.66 -8.25 11.44
C PHE A 90 11.02 -8.28 10.71
N VAL A 91 11.58 -9.46 10.46
CA VAL A 91 12.92 -9.60 9.85
C VAL A 91 12.92 -9.08 8.41
N PRO A 92 11.99 -9.46 7.52
CA PRO A 92 11.92 -8.87 6.18
C PRO A 92 11.67 -7.37 6.19
N ILE A 93 10.77 -6.86 7.04
CA ILE A 93 10.54 -5.40 7.15
C ILE A 93 11.84 -4.68 7.48
N LEU A 94 12.61 -5.18 8.46
CA LEU A 94 13.88 -4.60 8.87
C LEU A 94 14.89 -4.61 7.70
N ILE A 95 15.10 -5.77 7.07
CA ILE A 95 16.06 -5.93 5.96
C ILE A 95 15.70 -5.00 4.81
N ILE A 96 14.44 -5.04 4.36
CA ILE A 96 13.95 -4.24 3.22
C ILE A 96 14.01 -2.75 3.54
N PHE A 97 13.62 -2.34 4.75
CA PHE A 97 13.67 -0.94 5.17
C PHE A 97 15.08 -0.37 5.07
N PHE A 98 16.07 -1.04 5.68
CA PHE A 98 17.44 -0.54 5.67
C PHE A 98 18.13 -0.70 4.32
N ALA A 99 17.84 -1.76 3.54
CA ALA A 99 18.33 -1.87 2.17
C ALA A 99 17.82 -0.71 1.30
N CYS A 100 16.50 -0.47 1.28
CA CYS A 100 15.87 0.67 0.61
C CYS A 100 16.51 2.00 1.04
N LYS A 101 16.64 2.22 2.34
CA LYS A 101 17.15 3.47 2.91
C LYS A 101 18.57 3.74 2.43
N ASN A 102 19.47 2.77 2.54
CA ASN A 102 20.86 2.94 2.16
C ASN A 102 21.02 3.14 0.64
N ILE A 103 20.22 2.47 -0.19
CA ILE A 103 20.21 2.73 -1.64
C ILE A 103 19.77 4.17 -1.92
N LEU A 104 18.66 4.62 -1.33
CA LEU A 104 18.10 5.95 -1.59
C LEU A 104 19.02 7.08 -1.10
N ILE A 105 19.72 6.90 0.02
CA ILE A 105 20.71 7.86 0.52
C ILE A 105 21.91 7.94 -0.44
N ASN A 106 22.44 6.80 -0.89
CA ASN A 106 23.66 6.78 -1.71
C ASN A 106 23.43 7.16 -3.18
N TYR A 107 22.24 6.89 -3.72
CA TYR A 107 21.96 7.05 -5.15
C TYR A 107 20.90 8.11 -5.49
N GLY A 108 20.23 8.68 -4.47
CA GLY A 108 19.32 9.79 -4.63
C GLY A 108 17.87 9.40 -4.91
N ILE A 109 16.95 10.00 -4.16
CA ILE A 109 15.51 9.72 -4.21
C ILE A 109 14.91 10.13 -5.56
N ASN A 110 15.25 11.32 -6.08
CA ASN A 110 14.65 11.86 -7.30
C ASN A 110 14.88 10.95 -8.51
N GLY A 111 16.11 10.46 -8.69
CA GLY A 111 16.46 9.62 -9.83
C GLY A 111 15.77 8.26 -9.78
N VAL A 112 15.78 7.62 -8.60
CA VAL A 112 15.08 6.35 -8.36
C VAL A 112 13.57 6.50 -8.60
N PHE A 113 12.97 7.57 -8.09
CA PHE A 113 11.54 7.81 -8.26
C PHE A 113 11.16 8.12 -9.72
N LEU A 114 12.00 8.88 -10.44
CA LEU A 114 11.83 9.08 -11.88
C LEU A 114 11.90 7.76 -12.65
N PHE A 115 12.82 6.85 -12.29
CA PHE A 115 12.88 5.54 -12.90
C PHE A 115 11.64 4.69 -12.58
N TYR A 116 11.15 4.72 -11.34
CA TYR A 116 9.85 4.15 -10.96
C TYR A 116 8.71 4.65 -11.85
N THR A 117 8.61 5.95 -12.14
CA THR A 117 7.55 6.48 -13.03
C THR A 117 7.67 5.98 -14.47
N LYS A 118 8.88 5.64 -14.93
CA LYS A 118 9.09 5.01 -16.24
C LYS A 118 8.60 3.56 -16.23
N LEU A 119 8.90 2.81 -15.16
CA LEU A 119 8.40 1.44 -15.01
C LEU A 119 6.87 1.40 -14.92
N ALA A 120 6.25 2.32 -14.19
CA ALA A 120 4.79 2.45 -14.14
C ALA A 120 4.17 2.74 -15.52
N TYR A 121 4.83 3.56 -16.33
CA TYR A 121 4.42 3.80 -17.72
C TYR A 121 4.51 2.55 -18.59
N PHE A 122 5.58 1.77 -18.47
CA PHE A 122 5.69 0.50 -19.20
C PHE A 122 4.66 -0.54 -18.74
N ALA A 123 4.39 -0.62 -17.44
CA ALA A 123 3.30 -1.45 -16.91
C ALA A 123 1.93 -1.02 -17.45
N ALA A 124 1.70 0.29 -17.63
CA ALA A 124 0.49 0.81 -18.24
C ALA A 124 0.36 0.47 -19.72
N ILE A 125 1.43 0.62 -20.51
CA ILE A 125 1.44 0.18 -21.92
C ILE A 125 1.13 -1.31 -22.01
N PHE A 126 1.82 -2.12 -21.21
CA PHE A 126 1.63 -3.57 -21.19
C PHE A 126 0.19 -3.94 -20.81
N GLY A 127 -0.38 -3.31 -19.78
CA GLY A 127 -1.77 -3.53 -19.39
C GLY A 127 -2.78 -3.13 -20.47
N LEU A 128 -2.54 -2.04 -21.20
CA LEU A 128 -3.39 -1.65 -22.34
C LEU A 128 -3.31 -2.69 -23.46
N LEU A 129 -2.11 -3.18 -23.79
CA LEU A 129 -1.93 -4.24 -24.79
C LEU A 129 -2.68 -5.52 -24.38
N GLN A 130 -2.54 -5.96 -23.13
CA GLN A 130 -3.28 -7.12 -22.61
C GLN A 130 -4.79 -6.90 -22.67
N PHE A 131 -5.26 -5.71 -22.29
CA PHE A 131 -6.68 -5.35 -22.37
C PHE A 131 -7.21 -5.44 -23.81
N PHE A 132 -6.48 -4.90 -24.79
CA PHE A 132 -6.87 -5.00 -26.20
C PHE A 132 -6.85 -6.43 -26.73
N ILE A 133 -5.82 -7.21 -26.37
CA ILE A 133 -5.73 -8.61 -26.77
C ILE A 133 -6.91 -9.42 -26.22
N LYS A 134 -7.26 -9.18 -24.96
CA LYS A 134 -8.43 -9.77 -24.32
C LYS A 134 -9.74 -9.34 -24.97
N LEU A 135 -9.88 -8.06 -25.28
CA LEU A 135 -11.10 -7.51 -25.91
C LEU A 135 -11.37 -8.10 -27.29
N PHE A 136 -10.35 -8.19 -28.14
CA PHE A 136 -10.53 -8.58 -29.54
C PHE A 136 -10.33 -10.08 -29.80
N PHE A 137 -9.47 -10.74 -29.03
CA PHE A 137 -9.12 -12.14 -29.26
C PHE A 137 -9.53 -13.08 -28.11
N GLY A 138 -10.01 -12.55 -26.97
CA GLY A 138 -10.35 -13.35 -25.80
C GLY A 138 -9.14 -14.00 -25.11
N ILE A 139 -7.92 -13.64 -25.49
CA ILE A 139 -6.69 -14.25 -24.97
C ILE A 139 -6.33 -13.61 -23.63
N LEU A 140 -6.14 -14.45 -22.62
CA LEU A 140 -5.70 -14.06 -21.29
C LEU A 140 -4.18 -14.17 -21.19
N ILE A 141 -3.52 -13.06 -20.83
CA ILE A 141 -2.07 -12.98 -20.66
C ILE A 141 -1.80 -12.63 -19.19
N LEU A 142 -1.06 -13.48 -18.48
CA LEU A 142 -0.68 -13.33 -17.06
C LEU A 142 -1.83 -13.26 -16.04
N THR A 143 -3.09 -13.15 -16.45
CA THR A 143 -4.22 -13.05 -15.50
C THR A 143 -5.31 -14.07 -15.82
N PRO A 144 -5.91 -14.70 -14.79
CA PRO A 144 -6.92 -15.75 -15.01
C PRO A 144 -8.34 -15.17 -15.19
N TYR A 145 -8.52 -13.85 -15.09
CA TYR A 145 -9.85 -13.25 -15.08
C TYR A 145 -10.41 -13.11 -16.49
N HIS A 146 -11.59 -13.64 -16.76
CA HIS A 146 -12.29 -13.42 -18.03
C HIS A 146 -12.93 -12.03 -18.13
N ALA A 147 -13.29 -11.42 -17.00
CA ALA A 147 -13.95 -10.12 -16.99
C ALA A 147 -13.06 -9.01 -17.59
N LEU A 148 -13.65 -8.13 -18.41
CA LEU A 148 -12.92 -7.12 -19.18
C LEU A 148 -12.45 -5.94 -18.30
N PHE A 149 -11.39 -6.17 -17.54
CA PHE A 149 -10.71 -5.18 -16.71
C PHE A 149 -9.22 -5.17 -17.03
N LEU A 150 -8.56 -4.04 -16.80
CA LEU A 150 -7.10 -3.94 -16.82
C LEU A 150 -6.51 -4.24 -15.44
N ASP A 151 -5.63 -5.23 -15.41
CA ASP A 151 -4.89 -5.73 -14.24
C ASP A 151 -3.37 -5.75 -14.49
N SER A 152 -2.95 -5.77 -15.76
CA SER A 152 -1.56 -5.68 -16.18
C SER A 152 -0.69 -6.81 -15.59
N ILE A 153 0.40 -6.45 -14.93
CA ILE A 153 1.29 -7.33 -14.18
C ILE A 153 0.75 -7.70 -12.79
N ALA A 154 -0.37 -7.13 -12.35
CA ALA A 154 -0.91 -7.37 -11.02
C ALA A 154 -1.98 -8.46 -11.07
N LYS A 155 -2.11 -9.22 -9.99
CA LYS A 155 -3.11 -10.29 -9.91
C LYS A 155 -4.54 -9.75 -9.89
N GLU A 156 -4.76 -8.60 -9.26
CA GLU A 156 -6.05 -7.93 -9.25
C GLU A 156 -5.94 -6.49 -9.78
N PRO A 157 -6.98 -5.97 -10.46
CA PRO A 157 -7.00 -4.57 -10.88
C PRO A 157 -6.82 -3.57 -9.71
N SER A 158 -7.28 -3.91 -8.50
CA SER A 158 -7.09 -3.06 -7.32
C SER A 158 -5.62 -2.99 -6.87
N HIS A 159 -4.85 -4.06 -7.09
CA HIS A 159 -3.42 -4.12 -6.80
C HIS A 159 -2.64 -3.30 -7.82
N TYR A 160 -3.05 -3.36 -9.11
CA TYR A 160 -2.50 -2.51 -10.15
C TYR A 160 -2.65 -1.01 -9.82
N VAL A 161 -3.82 -0.60 -9.30
CA VAL A 161 -4.03 0.77 -8.81
C VAL A 161 -3.01 1.15 -7.74
N ALA A 162 -2.74 0.26 -6.77
CA ALA A 162 -1.76 0.52 -5.70
C ALA A 162 -0.34 0.71 -6.24
N ILE A 163 0.02 -0.03 -7.29
CA ILE A 163 1.33 0.04 -7.95
C ILE A 163 1.46 1.30 -8.81
N VAL A 164 0.43 1.71 -9.55
CA VAL A 164 0.57 2.72 -10.61
C VAL A 164 0.08 4.12 -10.22
N LEU A 165 -0.88 4.24 -9.30
CA LEU A 165 -1.41 5.54 -8.85
C LEU A 165 -0.34 6.55 -8.41
N PRO A 166 0.74 6.17 -7.69
CA PRO A 166 1.78 7.12 -7.31
C PRO A 166 2.45 7.80 -8.52
N ALA A 167 2.58 7.10 -9.65
CA ALA A 167 3.14 7.70 -10.86
C ALA A 167 2.19 8.73 -11.49
N LEU A 168 0.88 8.46 -11.48
CA LEU A 168 -0.13 9.42 -11.93
C LEU A 168 -0.11 10.68 -11.05
N VAL A 169 -0.16 10.51 -9.73
CA VAL A 169 -0.15 11.63 -8.77
C VAL A 169 1.12 12.47 -8.92
N TYR A 170 2.28 11.84 -9.15
CA TYR A 170 3.51 12.55 -9.44
C TYR A 170 3.40 13.44 -10.69
N LEU A 171 2.82 12.92 -11.78
CA LEU A 171 2.63 13.69 -13.03
C LEU A 171 1.62 14.83 -12.86
N ILE A 172 0.53 14.61 -12.12
CA ILE A 172 -0.45 15.65 -11.76
C ILE A 172 0.24 16.79 -10.99
N GLU A 173 0.98 16.44 -9.95
CA GLU A 173 1.68 17.41 -9.10
C GLU A 173 2.77 18.17 -9.86
N LYS A 174 3.45 17.52 -10.81
CA LYS A 174 4.40 18.16 -11.73
C LYS A 174 3.72 18.98 -12.85
N ARG A 175 2.40 18.85 -13.04
CA ARG A 175 1.64 19.40 -14.17
C ARG A 175 2.19 18.94 -15.53
N ASP A 176 2.68 17.70 -15.59
CA ASP A 176 3.26 17.10 -16.80
C ASP A 176 2.22 16.25 -17.54
N PHE A 177 1.37 16.91 -18.33
CA PHE A 177 0.26 16.29 -19.07
C PHE A 177 0.69 15.82 -20.48
N ASN A 178 1.72 14.98 -20.53
CA ASN A 178 2.25 14.41 -21.78
C ASN A 178 1.61 13.03 -22.08
N LEU A 179 2.05 12.36 -23.16
CA LEU A 179 1.57 11.03 -23.53
C LEU A 179 1.65 10.03 -22.36
N LYS A 180 2.71 10.10 -21.55
CA LYS A 180 2.88 9.23 -20.38
C LYS A 180 1.75 9.41 -19.37
N PHE A 181 1.36 10.65 -19.09
CA PHE A 181 0.23 10.95 -18.22
C PHE A 181 -1.07 10.30 -18.73
N TYR A 182 -1.40 10.51 -20.01
CA TYR A 182 -2.66 9.99 -20.57
C TYR A 182 -2.70 8.47 -20.63
N VAL A 183 -1.58 7.81 -20.96
CA VAL A 183 -1.48 6.34 -20.97
C VAL A 183 -1.68 5.77 -19.57
N ILE A 184 -1.02 6.34 -18.56
CA ILE A 184 -1.18 5.91 -17.17
C ILE A 184 -2.62 6.14 -16.71
N LEU A 185 -3.18 7.33 -16.95
CA LEU A 185 -4.55 7.68 -16.57
C LEU A 185 -5.56 6.72 -17.22
N LEU A 186 -5.47 6.50 -18.52
CA LEU A 186 -6.35 5.60 -19.26
C LEU A 186 -6.25 4.18 -18.69
N SER A 187 -5.03 3.68 -18.43
CA SER A 187 -4.85 2.35 -17.85
C SER A 187 -5.53 2.19 -16.49
N LEU A 188 -5.51 3.22 -15.65
CA LEU A 188 -6.16 3.23 -14.34
C LEU A 188 -7.69 3.30 -14.44
N ILE A 189 -8.22 4.09 -15.38
CA ILE A 189 -9.67 4.15 -15.63
C ILE A 189 -10.19 2.78 -16.09
N LEU A 190 -9.47 2.10 -16.99
CA LEU A 190 -9.83 0.78 -17.51
C LEU A 190 -9.70 -0.37 -16.49
N THR A 191 -9.22 -0.09 -15.27
CA THR A 191 -9.35 -1.05 -14.15
C THR A 191 -10.82 -1.20 -13.70
N PHE A 192 -11.64 -0.18 -13.96
CA PHE A 192 -13.02 -0.04 -13.49
C PHE A 192 -13.17 -0.27 -11.97
N LYS A 193 -12.14 0.03 -11.17
CA LYS A 193 -12.18 -0.15 -9.72
C LYS A 193 -12.46 1.15 -8.98
N ILE A 194 -13.42 1.08 -8.08
CA ILE A 194 -13.78 2.14 -7.12
C ILE A 194 -12.57 2.58 -6.30
N THR A 195 -11.67 1.66 -5.98
CA THR A 195 -10.41 1.95 -5.28
C THR A 195 -9.60 3.05 -5.95
N PHE A 196 -9.55 3.10 -7.30
CA PHE A 196 -8.86 4.17 -8.03
C PHE A 196 -9.54 5.52 -7.78
N PHE A 197 -10.84 5.62 -8.06
CA PHE A 197 -11.59 6.86 -7.96
C PHE A 197 -11.62 7.40 -6.52
N PHE A 198 -11.87 6.56 -5.52
CA PHE A 198 -11.83 6.96 -4.11
C PHE A 198 -10.43 7.41 -3.68
N SER A 199 -9.38 6.67 -4.05
CA SER A 199 -8.02 7.03 -3.64
C SER A 199 -7.57 8.36 -4.27
N LEU A 200 -7.91 8.58 -5.55
CA LEU A 200 -7.63 9.82 -6.24
C LEU A 200 -8.43 10.99 -5.60
N GLY A 201 -9.70 10.76 -5.25
CA GLY A 201 -10.53 11.70 -4.50
C GLY A 201 -9.90 12.09 -3.16
N ILE A 202 -9.56 11.11 -2.32
CA ILE A 202 -8.91 11.35 -1.02
C ILE A 202 -7.58 12.10 -1.19
N TYR A 203 -6.78 11.75 -2.20
CA TYR A 203 -5.57 12.51 -2.53
C TYR A 203 -5.88 13.99 -2.79
N PHE A 204 -6.87 14.30 -3.63
CA PHE A 204 -7.26 15.69 -3.90
C PHE A 204 -7.78 16.40 -2.64
N LEU A 205 -8.55 15.71 -1.78
CA LEU A 205 -9.01 16.23 -0.50
C LEU A 205 -7.83 16.59 0.42
N LEU A 206 -6.88 15.67 0.59
CA LEU A 206 -5.70 15.88 1.42
C LEU A 206 -4.82 17.02 0.88
N ARG A 207 -4.58 17.06 -0.44
CA ARG A 207 -3.78 18.11 -1.09
C ARG A 207 -4.41 19.49 -0.92
N ASN A 208 -5.74 19.56 -0.98
CA ASN A 208 -6.49 20.80 -0.92
C ASN A 208 -7.22 21.00 0.42
N ILE A 209 -6.78 20.35 1.50
CA ILE A 209 -7.46 20.41 2.81
C ILE A 209 -7.63 21.84 3.34
N LYS A 210 -6.71 22.75 2.97
CA LYS A 210 -6.78 24.19 3.32
C LYS A 210 -7.68 25.01 2.39
N ARG A 211 -8.17 24.44 1.29
CA ARG A 211 -8.93 25.09 0.24
C ARG A 211 -10.27 24.38 0.05
N ILE A 212 -11.08 24.38 1.10
CA ILE A 212 -12.35 23.65 1.21
C ILE A 212 -13.32 23.91 0.04
N LYS A 213 -13.21 25.08 -0.63
CA LYS A 213 -13.99 25.42 -1.83
C LYS A 213 -13.81 24.42 -2.98
N TYR A 214 -12.61 23.87 -3.18
CA TYR A 214 -12.37 22.87 -4.24
C TYR A 214 -12.92 21.49 -3.88
N ILE A 215 -13.03 21.19 -2.59
CA ILE A 215 -13.65 19.95 -2.08
C ILE A 215 -15.16 19.96 -2.40
N VAL A 216 -15.82 21.10 -2.14
CA VAL A 216 -17.23 21.31 -2.46
C VAL A 216 -17.49 21.23 -3.98
N LEU A 217 -16.53 21.67 -4.81
CA LEU A 217 -16.63 21.59 -6.27
C LEU A 217 -16.38 20.18 -6.84
N LEU A 218 -15.53 19.37 -6.20
CA LEU A 218 -15.25 17.99 -6.62
C LEU A 218 -16.32 16.99 -6.16
N ALA A 219 -17.00 17.27 -5.05
CA ALA A 219 -18.00 16.38 -4.48
C ALA A 219 -19.13 16.00 -5.47
N PRO A 220 -19.76 16.92 -6.24
CA PRO A 220 -20.78 16.57 -7.22
C PRO A 220 -20.27 15.63 -8.30
N PHE A 221 -19.04 15.83 -8.79
CA PHE A 221 -18.48 14.97 -9.84
C PHE A 221 -18.25 13.55 -9.32
N VAL A 222 -17.67 13.41 -8.13
CA VAL A 222 -17.48 12.11 -7.46
C VAL A 222 -18.83 11.46 -7.15
N LEU A 223 -19.80 12.20 -6.60
CA LEU A 223 -21.12 11.68 -6.30
C LEU A 223 -21.88 11.26 -7.55
N LEU A 224 -21.76 11.97 -8.66
CA LEU A 224 -22.36 11.60 -9.95
C LEU A 224 -21.70 10.37 -10.57
N THR A 225 -20.37 10.27 -10.52
CA THR A 225 -19.68 9.04 -11.00
C THR A 225 -20.04 7.86 -10.14
N LEU A 226 -20.08 8.03 -8.82
CA LEU A 226 -20.55 6.99 -7.91
C LEU A 226 -21.99 6.61 -8.25
N TYR A 227 -22.92 7.57 -8.26
CA TYR A 227 -24.34 7.37 -8.62
C TYR A 227 -24.51 6.57 -9.91
N TYR A 228 -23.82 6.96 -10.97
CA TYR A 228 -23.86 6.26 -12.25
C TYR A 228 -23.33 4.82 -12.15
N ILE A 229 -22.27 4.60 -11.38
CA ILE A 229 -21.75 3.25 -11.11
C ILE A 229 -22.74 2.44 -10.26
N ILE A 230 -23.42 3.04 -9.27
CA ILE A 230 -24.36 2.34 -8.38
C ILE A 230 -25.54 1.79 -9.16
N ILE A 231 -26.19 2.65 -9.94
CA ILE A 231 -27.44 2.29 -10.58
C ILE A 231 -27.22 1.24 -11.68
N ASN A 232 -26.08 1.30 -12.35
CA ASN A 232 -25.81 0.44 -13.49
C ASN A 232 -25.00 -0.82 -13.13
N ASN A 233 -24.72 -1.07 -11.84
CA ASN A 233 -23.89 -2.19 -11.42
C ASN A 233 -24.44 -2.87 -10.16
N LEU A 234 -25.06 -4.03 -10.33
CA LEU A 234 -25.65 -4.84 -9.26
C LEU A 234 -24.65 -5.13 -8.12
N ASP A 235 -23.42 -5.56 -8.46
CA ASP A 235 -22.36 -5.80 -7.47
C ASP A 235 -22.06 -4.57 -6.60
N PHE A 236 -22.24 -3.36 -7.15
CA PHE A 236 -22.01 -2.14 -6.40
C PHE A 236 -23.16 -1.80 -5.46
N TYR A 237 -24.39 -1.99 -5.92
CA TYR A 237 -25.57 -1.84 -5.10
C TYR A 237 -25.50 -2.78 -3.89
N GLU A 238 -25.22 -4.07 -4.10
CA GLU A 238 -25.05 -5.06 -3.02
C GLU A 238 -23.95 -4.69 -2.03
N ARG A 239 -22.85 -4.05 -2.49
CA ARG A 239 -21.78 -3.58 -1.60
C ARG A 239 -22.24 -2.45 -0.70
N ILE A 240 -23.00 -1.50 -1.23
CA ILE A 240 -23.50 -0.39 -0.43
C ILE A 240 -24.56 -0.87 0.53
N ASP A 241 -25.51 -1.67 0.05
CA ASP A 241 -26.60 -2.19 0.85
C ASP A 241 -26.06 -3.04 2.01
N GLY A 242 -25.17 -3.99 1.72
CA GLY A 242 -24.50 -4.79 2.75
C GLY A 242 -23.67 -3.96 3.73
N MET A 243 -23.03 -2.87 3.27
CA MET A 243 -22.28 -1.98 4.17
C MET A 243 -23.22 -1.16 5.06
N ILE A 244 -24.36 -0.70 4.56
CA ILE A 244 -25.39 -0.01 5.34
C ILE A 244 -26.01 -0.95 6.36
N ALA A 245 -26.37 -2.17 5.94
CA ALA A 245 -26.87 -3.23 6.82
C ALA A 245 -25.90 -3.47 7.98
N TYR A 246 -24.63 -3.73 7.68
CA TYR A 246 -23.58 -3.91 8.68
C TYR A 246 -23.43 -2.71 9.63
N LEU A 247 -23.46 -1.47 9.12
CA LEU A 247 -23.33 -0.29 9.97
C LEU A 247 -24.52 -0.10 10.92
N ASN A 248 -25.72 -0.54 10.53
CA ASN A 248 -26.94 -0.39 11.30
C ASN A 248 -27.11 -1.49 12.35
N SER A 249 -26.96 -2.76 11.96
CA SER A 249 -27.24 -3.90 12.83
C SER A 249 -25.98 -4.50 13.46
N ARG A 250 -24.80 -4.24 12.88
CA ARG A 250 -23.57 -5.03 13.12
C ARG A 250 -23.75 -6.53 12.86
N ASP A 251 -24.83 -6.89 12.18
CA ASP A 251 -25.13 -8.26 11.81
C ASP A 251 -24.34 -8.62 10.55
N LEU A 252 -23.70 -9.78 10.58
CA LEU A 252 -22.93 -10.32 9.47
C LEU A 252 -23.79 -11.21 8.55
N HIS A 253 -25.03 -11.58 8.95
CA HIS A 253 -25.94 -12.42 8.17
C HIS A 253 -26.45 -11.77 6.90
N ASP A 254 -26.75 -10.48 6.97
CA ASP A 254 -27.33 -9.75 5.86
C ASP A 254 -26.28 -9.34 4.81
N ILE A 255 -25.03 -9.77 4.98
CA ILE A 255 -23.91 -9.39 4.11
C ILE A 255 -23.62 -10.51 3.10
N GLU A 256 -24.30 -10.46 1.95
CA GLU A 256 -24.04 -11.39 0.85
C GLU A 256 -22.76 -11.06 0.08
N ASN A 257 -22.36 -9.78 0.06
CA ASN A 257 -21.22 -9.35 -0.73
C ASN A 257 -19.87 -9.71 -0.08
N LEU A 258 -19.07 -10.51 -0.79
CA LEU A 258 -17.76 -11.00 -0.34
C LEU A 258 -16.80 -9.91 0.14
N THR A 259 -16.76 -8.78 -0.56
CA THR A 259 -15.82 -7.69 -0.25
C THR A 259 -16.24 -6.99 1.03
N VAL A 260 -17.54 -6.76 1.22
CA VAL A 260 -18.10 -6.17 2.43
C VAL A 260 -17.93 -7.12 3.61
N PHE A 261 -18.24 -8.41 3.43
CA PHE A 261 -18.08 -9.42 4.47
C PHE A 261 -16.63 -9.51 4.95
N SER A 262 -15.69 -9.54 4.01
CA SER A 262 -14.26 -9.51 4.30
C SER A 262 -13.85 -8.23 5.04
N PHE A 263 -14.36 -7.06 4.63
CA PHE A 263 -14.07 -5.80 5.32
C PHE A 263 -14.62 -5.81 6.76
N ALA A 264 -15.90 -6.17 6.92
CA ALA A 264 -16.61 -6.16 8.19
C ALA A 264 -15.97 -7.09 9.23
N THR A 265 -15.75 -8.36 8.88
CA THR A 265 -15.16 -9.34 9.82
C THR A 265 -13.74 -8.98 10.26
N ASN A 266 -12.91 -8.48 9.35
CA ASN A 266 -11.55 -8.06 9.69
C ASN A 266 -11.55 -6.75 10.50
N LEU A 267 -12.52 -5.85 10.28
CA LEU A 267 -12.70 -4.63 11.06
C LEU A 267 -13.16 -4.95 12.49
N GLU A 268 -14.15 -5.83 12.67
CA GLU A 268 -14.62 -6.30 13.98
C GLU A 268 -13.47 -6.89 14.80
N LEU A 269 -12.67 -7.75 14.17
CA LEU A 269 -11.48 -8.30 14.81
C LEU A 269 -10.47 -7.21 15.19
N ALA A 270 -10.18 -6.27 14.29
CA ALA A 270 -9.22 -5.20 14.57
C ALA A 270 -9.67 -4.33 15.75
N ILE A 271 -10.97 -4.01 15.84
CA ILE A 271 -11.57 -3.29 16.97
C ILE A 271 -11.44 -4.13 18.25
N SER A 272 -11.78 -5.41 18.21
CA SER A 272 -11.66 -6.30 19.37
C SER A 272 -10.22 -6.38 19.88
N ASN A 273 -9.26 -6.57 18.98
CA ASN A 273 -7.83 -6.58 19.28
C ASN A 273 -7.38 -5.25 19.87
N PHE A 274 -7.80 -4.12 19.30
CA PHE A 274 -7.48 -2.80 19.82
C PHE A 274 -7.99 -2.61 21.26
N ILE A 275 -9.22 -3.03 21.56
CA ILE A 275 -9.81 -2.92 22.91
C ILE A 275 -9.09 -3.86 23.89
N ARG A 276 -8.92 -5.14 23.53
CA ARG A 276 -8.30 -6.18 24.39
C ARG A 276 -6.85 -5.87 24.74
N THR A 277 -6.15 -5.13 23.89
CA THR A 277 -4.74 -4.75 24.07
C THR A 277 -4.56 -3.34 24.64
N PHE A 278 -5.64 -2.70 25.11
CA PHE A 278 -5.63 -1.30 25.56
C PHE A 278 -5.03 -0.34 24.52
N GLY A 279 -5.23 -0.65 23.24
CA GLY A 279 -4.80 0.14 22.10
C GLY A 279 -3.39 -0.17 21.58
N PHE A 280 -2.67 -1.16 22.11
CA PHE A 280 -1.30 -1.48 21.63
C PHE A 280 -1.25 -2.45 20.45
N GLY A 281 -2.38 -3.08 20.11
CA GLY A 281 -2.47 -4.11 19.07
C GLY A 281 -1.87 -5.45 19.55
N VAL A 282 -2.07 -6.50 18.75
CA VAL A 282 -1.67 -7.89 19.10
C VAL A 282 -0.24 -8.26 18.66
N GLY A 283 0.50 -7.32 18.09
CA GLY A 283 1.84 -7.56 17.53
C GLY A 283 1.81 -7.94 16.04
N LEU A 284 2.93 -7.67 15.36
CA LEU A 284 3.07 -7.95 13.91
C LEU A 284 2.87 -9.44 13.63
N GLY A 285 2.11 -9.75 12.59
CA GLY A 285 1.78 -11.13 12.22
C GLY A 285 0.72 -11.81 13.10
N GLY A 286 0.18 -11.14 14.12
CA GLY A 286 -0.82 -11.70 15.02
C GLY A 286 -2.25 -11.69 14.49
N HIS A 287 -2.57 -10.86 13.48
CA HIS A 287 -3.95 -10.66 13.03
C HIS A 287 -4.62 -11.95 12.54
N GLU A 288 -3.98 -12.72 11.66
CA GLU A 288 -4.54 -13.96 11.10
C GLU A 288 -4.88 -14.98 12.19
N THR A 289 -3.96 -15.19 13.14
CA THR A 289 -4.15 -16.13 14.26
C THR A 289 -5.28 -15.67 15.16
N MET A 290 -5.32 -14.38 15.48
CA MET A 290 -6.39 -13.81 16.28
C MET A 290 -7.73 -13.87 15.56
N TYR A 291 -7.76 -13.79 14.22
CA TYR A 291 -8.98 -13.98 13.44
C TYR A 291 -9.54 -15.38 13.65
N LYS A 292 -8.69 -16.39 13.53
CA LYS A 292 -9.08 -17.79 13.75
C LYS A 292 -9.59 -17.98 15.17
N TYR A 293 -8.92 -17.45 16.20
CA TYR A 293 -9.39 -17.57 17.57
C TYR A 293 -10.72 -16.84 17.83
N TYR A 294 -10.85 -15.61 17.35
CA TYR A 294 -12.05 -14.80 17.55
C TYR A 294 -13.31 -15.48 16.98
N PHE A 295 -13.18 -16.12 15.82
CA PHE A 295 -14.29 -16.78 15.16
C PHE A 295 -14.37 -18.30 15.39
N SER A 296 -13.38 -18.93 16.04
CA SER A 296 -13.36 -20.39 16.28
C SER A 296 -14.49 -20.93 17.15
N LEU A 297 -15.02 -20.10 18.06
CA LEU A 297 -16.14 -20.43 18.94
C LEU A 297 -17.47 -19.92 18.40
N SER A 298 -17.44 -19.28 17.25
CA SER A 298 -18.63 -18.77 16.62
C SER A 298 -19.37 -19.96 16.03
N GLU A 299 -20.63 -20.18 16.43
CA GLU A 299 -21.47 -21.32 15.98
C GLU A 299 -21.80 -21.27 14.47
N TRP A 300 -21.21 -20.32 13.76
CA TRP A 300 -21.56 -19.95 12.40
C TRP A 300 -20.62 -20.60 11.40
N ASP A 301 -21.15 -21.57 10.65
CA ASP A 301 -20.50 -22.11 9.46
C ASP A 301 -20.73 -21.15 8.28
N MET A 302 -20.18 -19.93 8.36
CA MET A 302 -20.29 -18.96 7.27
C MET A 302 -19.30 -19.32 6.17
N TYR A 303 -19.84 -19.62 4.97
CA TYR A 303 -19.08 -19.98 3.77
C TYR A 303 -17.92 -19.02 3.43
N TYR A 304 -18.01 -17.75 3.87
CA TYR A 304 -17.03 -16.70 3.60
C TYR A 304 -16.05 -16.40 4.76
N MET A 305 -16.07 -17.21 5.82
CA MET A 305 -15.18 -16.99 6.96
C MET A 305 -13.70 -17.10 6.57
N GLY A 306 -12.87 -16.19 7.11
CA GLY A 306 -11.42 -16.19 6.88
C GLY A 306 -10.96 -15.42 5.64
N ILE A 307 -11.88 -14.87 4.85
CA ILE A 307 -11.52 -14.17 3.61
C ILE A 307 -10.70 -12.91 3.89
N ASN A 308 -9.51 -12.88 3.27
CA ASN A 308 -8.46 -11.88 3.46
C ASN A 308 -7.96 -11.73 4.90
N SER A 309 -8.18 -12.71 5.78
CA SER A 309 -7.66 -12.68 7.17
C SER A 309 -6.14 -12.53 7.22
N ASN A 310 -5.38 -13.18 6.33
CA ASN A 310 -3.92 -13.05 6.26
C ASN A 310 -3.44 -11.60 6.01
N SER A 311 -4.26 -10.80 5.33
CA SER A 311 -3.95 -9.40 4.97
C SER A 311 -4.83 -8.38 5.67
N ALA A 312 -5.72 -8.79 6.58
CA ALA A 312 -6.69 -7.95 7.28
C ALA A 312 -7.58 -7.10 6.35
N HIS A 313 -7.79 -7.54 5.10
CA HIS A 313 -8.46 -6.80 4.02
C HIS A 313 -7.75 -5.51 3.53
N SER A 314 -7.35 -4.62 4.44
CA SER A 314 -6.66 -3.36 4.16
C SER A 314 -5.53 -3.07 5.16
N LEU A 315 -4.59 -2.21 4.77
CA LEU A 315 -3.44 -1.87 5.60
C LEU A 315 -3.84 -1.09 6.86
N THR A 316 -4.90 -0.28 6.79
CA THR A 316 -5.41 0.44 7.97
C THR A 316 -5.92 -0.53 9.03
N ILE A 317 -6.77 -1.50 8.64
CA ILE A 317 -7.32 -2.50 9.55
C ILE A 317 -6.19 -3.32 10.15
N ARG A 318 -5.23 -3.75 9.31
CA ARG A 318 -4.06 -4.49 9.78
C ARG A 318 -3.26 -3.72 10.81
N VAL A 319 -2.96 -2.45 10.53
CA VAL A 319 -2.16 -1.60 11.41
C VAL A 319 -2.88 -1.33 12.74
N ILE A 320 -4.19 -1.09 12.72
CA ILE A 320 -4.99 -0.98 13.96
C ILE A 320 -4.90 -2.27 14.76
N SER A 321 -5.08 -3.41 14.10
CA SER A 321 -5.08 -4.70 14.78
C SER A 321 -3.70 -5.09 15.35
N GLU A 322 -2.64 -4.95 14.56
CA GLU A 322 -1.31 -5.49 14.89
C GLU A 322 -0.44 -4.48 15.66
N MET A 323 -0.57 -3.17 15.37
CA MET A 323 0.30 -2.12 15.93
C MET A 323 -0.45 -1.08 16.76
N GLY A 324 -1.79 -1.11 16.76
CA GLY A 324 -2.63 -0.18 17.51
C GLY A 324 -2.24 1.29 17.34
N ILE A 325 -2.17 2.00 18.46
CA ILE A 325 -1.90 3.44 18.52
C ILE A 325 -0.53 3.80 17.93
N ILE A 326 0.48 2.95 18.08
CA ILE A 326 1.82 3.19 17.51
C ILE A 326 1.72 3.25 15.98
N GLY A 327 1.01 2.29 15.40
CA GLY A 327 0.75 2.24 13.96
C GLY A 327 -0.02 3.46 13.45
N ILE A 328 -1.08 3.85 14.17
CA ILE A 328 -1.87 5.04 13.84
C ILE A 328 -1.00 6.31 13.88
N LEU A 329 -0.14 6.44 14.90
CA LEU A 329 0.78 7.58 15.03
C LEU A 329 1.80 7.63 13.89
N ILE A 330 2.30 6.49 13.41
CA ILE A 330 3.17 6.43 12.23
C ILE A 330 2.43 6.98 11.01
N TYR A 331 1.22 6.48 10.72
CA TYR A 331 0.39 6.97 9.62
C TYR A 331 0.13 8.47 9.69
N PHE A 332 -0.29 8.95 10.87
CA PHE A 332 -0.55 10.37 11.10
C PHE A 332 0.70 11.22 10.85
N ASN A 333 1.87 10.76 11.32
CA ASN A 333 3.14 11.46 11.10
C ASN A 333 3.55 11.50 9.62
N LEU A 334 3.29 10.44 8.83
CA LEU A 334 3.53 10.44 7.38
C LEU A 334 2.67 11.48 6.66
N ILE A 335 1.37 11.52 6.97
CA ILE A 335 0.42 12.49 6.40
C ILE A 335 0.84 13.91 6.80
N LYS A 336 1.00 14.15 8.11
CA LYS A 336 1.39 15.46 8.64
C LYS A 336 2.72 15.96 8.07
N GLY A 337 3.71 15.07 7.94
CA GLY A 337 5.01 15.39 7.36
C GLY A 337 4.91 15.81 5.89
N THR A 338 4.13 15.07 5.09
CA THR A 338 3.84 15.37 3.68
C THR A 338 3.15 16.73 3.52
N LEU A 339 2.12 17.00 4.31
CA LEU A 339 1.36 18.26 4.27
C LEU A 339 2.19 19.49 4.68
N LYS A 340 3.16 19.31 5.58
CA LYS A 340 3.99 20.41 6.12
C LYS A 340 5.32 20.61 5.37
N MET A 341 5.59 19.81 4.35
CA MET A 341 6.83 19.87 3.58
C MET A 341 6.93 21.20 2.83
N LYS A 342 8.11 21.86 2.89
CA LYS A 342 8.33 23.17 2.24
C LYS A 342 9.03 23.03 0.90
N ASN A 343 9.97 22.09 0.78
CA ASN A 343 10.63 21.80 -0.48
C ASN A 343 9.62 21.23 -1.48
N PHE A 344 9.36 21.97 -2.55
CA PHE A 344 8.34 21.62 -3.55
C PHE A 344 8.62 20.27 -4.21
N ASN A 345 9.87 19.98 -4.57
CA ASN A 345 10.21 18.71 -5.22
C ASN A 345 10.00 17.51 -4.28
N PHE A 346 10.41 17.65 -3.02
CA PHE A 346 10.17 16.61 -2.02
C PHE A 346 8.67 16.44 -1.78
N GLN A 347 7.92 17.53 -1.73
CA GLN A 347 6.48 17.49 -1.50
C GLN A 347 5.77 16.70 -2.60
N ILE A 348 6.09 16.94 -3.88
CA ILE A 348 5.51 16.19 -5.01
C ILE A 348 5.73 14.68 -4.86
N ILE A 349 6.98 14.25 -4.62
CA ILE A 349 7.30 12.82 -4.47
C ILE A 349 6.62 12.25 -3.23
N SER A 350 6.54 13.00 -2.13
CA SER A 350 5.88 12.55 -0.91
C SER A 350 4.36 12.38 -1.07
N PHE A 351 3.66 13.26 -1.79
CA PHE A 351 2.25 13.07 -2.12
C PHE A 351 2.02 11.89 -3.05
N ALA A 352 2.91 11.72 -4.03
CA ALA A 352 2.89 10.56 -4.90
C ALA A 352 3.02 9.25 -4.09
N ALA A 353 4.04 9.13 -3.25
CA ALA A 353 4.22 7.98 -2.36
C ALA A 353 3.07 7.82 -1.35
N LEU A 354 2.51 8.91 -0.82
CA LEU A 354 1.37 8.87 0.09
C LEU A 354 0.12 8.29 -0.57
N SER A 355 -0.07 8.52 -1.88
CA SER A 355 -1.21 7.94 -2.61
C SER A 355 -1.21 6.40 -2.63
N HIS A 356 -0.04 5.76 -2.55
CA HIS A 356 0.06 4.31 -2.35
C HIS A 356 -0.58 3.89 -1.02
N PHE A 357 -0.30 4.62 0.06
CA PHE A 357 -0.88 4.36 1.37
C PHE A 357 -2.37 4.65 1.41
N ILE A 358 -2.86 5.65 0.68
CA ILE A 358 -4.30 5.91 0.53
C ILE A 358 -5.00 4.70 -0.10
N VAL A 359 -4.45 4.15 -1.19
CA VAL A 359 -4.97 2.93 -1.83
C VAL A 359 -4.95 1.77 -0.84
N LYS A 360 -3.81 1.56 -0.17
CA LYS A 360 -3.63 0.44 0.77
C LYS A 360 -4.51 0.53 2.00
N SER A 361 -4.86 1.75 2.41
CA SER A 361 -5.84 1.99 3.47
C SER A 361 -7.25 1.53 3.12
N ILE A 362 -7.58 1.42 1.83
CA ILE A 362 -8.87 0.92 1.35
C ILE A 362 -8.80 -0.59 1.05
N LYS A 363 -7.72 -1.07 0.44
CA LYS A 363 -7.57 -2.45 -0.03
C LYS A 363 -6.11 -2.89 0.03
N LEU A 364 -5.82 -4.15 0.34
CA LEU A 364 -4.47 -4.73 0.56
C LEU A 364 -3.83 -4.31 1.88
N GLY A 365 -3.67 -5.26 2.81
CA GLY A 365 -2.92 -5.02 4.05
C GLY A 365 -1.56 -5.70 4.18
N GLY A 366 -1.04 -6.40 3.17
CA GLY A 366 0.32 -6.97 3.26
C GLY A 366 1.40 -5.88 3.43
N TYR A 367 2.26 -5.94 4.46
CA TYR A 367 3.32 -4.93 4.67
C TYR A 367 4.43 -4.94 3.61
N LEU A 368 4.66 -6.11 2.99
CA LEU A 368 5.76 -6.34 2.05
C LEU A 368 5.31 -6.24 0.59
N ASP A 369 4.01 -6.11 0.35
CA ASP A 369 3.43 -6.20 -0.98
C ASP A 369 3.54 -4.88 -1.74
N TYR A 370 3.84 -4.98 -3.05
CA TYR A 370 3.77 -3.88 -4.01
C TYR A 370 4.55 -2.63 -3.58
N GLY A 371 5.74 -2.82 -2.99
CA GLY A 371 6.64 -1.70 -2.68
C GLY A 371 6.24 -0.84 -1.48
N THR A 372 5.37 -1.31 -0.58
CA THR A 372 4.95 -0.51 0.59
C THR A 372 6.12 0.02 1.42
N ILE A 373 7.14 -0.80 1.69
CA ILE A 373 8.34 -0.35 2.41
C ILE A 373 9.16 0.64 1.57
N PHE A 374 9.22 0.47 0.24
CA PHE A 374 9.88 1.42 -0.65
C PHE A 374 9.24 2.82 -0.55
N PHE A 375 7.90 2.92 -0.64
CA PHE A 375 7.20 4.20 -0.49
C PHE A 375 7.31 4.76 0.94
N LEU A 376 7.28 3.90 1.97
CA LEU A 376 7.48 4.31 3.36
C LEU A 376 8.84 5.02 3.53
N VAL A 377 9.91 4.37 3.09
CA VAL A 377 11.28 4.89 3.23
C VAL A 377 11.45 6.19 2.46
N ILE A 378 10.87 6.31 1.26
CA ILE A 378 10.87 7.57 0.51
C ILE A 378 10.25 8.70 1.32
N ILE A 379 9.04 8.52 1.87
CA ILE A 379 8.37 9.57 2.65
C ILE A 379 9.20 9.93 3.88
N VAL A 380 9.71 8.93 4.62
CA VAL A 380 10.53 9.15 5.82
C VAL A 380 11.79 9.96 5.51
N LEU A 381 12.54 9.59 4.46
CA LEU A 381 13.75 10.30 4.07
C LEU A 381 13.45 11.72 3.58
N LEU A 382 12.38 11.93 2.82
CA LEU A 382 12.00 13.27 2.36
C LEU A 382 11.60 14.18 3.52
N ILE A 383 10.88 13.67 4.53
CA ILE A 383 10.56 14.42 5.75
C ILE A 383 11.84 14.78 6.53
N GLN A 384 12.79 13.84 6.65
CA GLN A 384 14.06 14.08 7.33
C GLN A 384 14.89 15.15 6.58
N ASN A 385 15.00 15.06 5.26
CA ASN A 385 15.75 16.01 4.44
C ASN A 385 15.11 17.40 4.47
N ASP A 386 13.79 17.51 4.34
CA ASP A 386 13.09 18.80 4.45
C ASP A 386 13.22 19.46 5.83
N LYS A 387 13.39 18.68 6.91
CA LYS A 387 13.72 19.22 8.24
C LYS A 387 15.17 19.71 8.32
N LYS A 388 16.12 18.95 7.75
CA LYS A 388 17.54 19.37 7.71
C LYS A 388 17.71 20.65 6.90
N ASP A 389 17.10 20.74 5.72
CA ASP A 389 17.13 21.94 4.88
C ASP A 389 16.62 23.16 5.67
N ARG A 390 15.52 23.02 6.43
CA ARG A 390 14.99 24.13 7.25
C ARG A 390 15.94 24.61 8.33
N ASN A 391 16.68 23.71 8.97
CA ASN A 391 17.59 24.07 10.04
C ASN A 391 18.90 24.70 9.54
N LEU A 392 19.19 24.63 8.24
CA LEU A 392 20.35 25.30 7.63
C LEU A 392 20.07 26.78 7.30
N TYR A 393 18.80 27.21 7.33
CA TYR A 393 18.37 28.58 7.02
C TYR A 393 17.83 29.34 8.25
N ILE A 394 18.01 28.80 9.46
CA ILE A 394 17.78 29.45 10.75
C ILE A 394 19.16 29.59 11.40
#